data_AF-A0A8T5JUW5-F1
#
_entry.id   AF-A0A8T5JUW5-F1
#
_cell.length_a   1.000
_cell.length_b   1.000
_cell.length_c   1.000
_cell.angle_alpha   90.00
_cell.angle_beta   90.00
_cell.angle_gamma   90.00
#
_symmetry.space_group_name_H-M   'P 1'
#
loop_
_entity.id
_entity.type
_entity.pdbx_description
1 polymer ?
#
loop_
_entity_poly.entity_id
_entity_poly.type
_entity_poly.pdbx_seq_one_letter_code
_entity_poly.pdbx_strand_id
1 'polypeptide(L)'
;MKKYAANIVTSSRFVFGLIMVYLSIKNKLILFLIFYILALVSDILDGFFARKFYQQTKFGGKFDIIADNFFVLCLLIGLYYLKSESLKYWVYFAYIFVYYIFVQIISLVKVRKLIFMRTYVANFTAIFFPFVILSLIFSNTIVFVYVYCFLMIYSLTEKLFLQIKNKKYSIFRLKIKQILFFFLIVIILSSGIFLIKTQTHVCFEKKCIEVEIMDTAEKRALGLMYRQKINESEGMLFILDRVQIPKFWMKNVQFSIDMIFIDENLTIVDIEKGVPPCYYEPCLRYSPGSEVLYVVEVISGFSDTYNITKNKIIKIK
;
A
#
# COMPACT_ATOMS: atom_id res chain seq x y z
N MET A 1 -6.22 -42.39 2.41
CA MET A 1 -6.19 -40.91 2.26
C MET A 1 -7.13 -40.15 3.20
N LYS A 2 -8.36 -40.61 3.50
CA LYS A 2 -9.31 -39.83 4.30
C LYS A 2 -8.75 -39.38 5.65
N LYS A 3 -7.98 -40.21 6.38
CA LYS A 3 -7.49 -39.99 7.77
C LYS A 3 -6.63 -38.73 8.01
N TYR A 4 -6.07 -38.12 6.96
CA TYR A 4 -5.21 -36.93 7.06
C TYR A 4 -5.67 -35.77 6.16
N ALA A 5 -6.91 -35.82 5.67
CA ALA A 5 -7.42 -34.85 4.69
C ALA A 5 -7.27 -33.40 5.16
N ALA A 6 -7.59 -33.10 6.43
CA ALA A 6 -7.43 -31.76 6.97
C ALA A 6 -5.98 -31.27 6.90
N ASN A 7 -5.03 -32.02 7.45
CA ASN A 7 -3.61 -31.63 7.45
C ASN A 7 -3.00 -31.53 6.05
N ILE A 8 -3.47 -32.34 5.09
CA ILE A 8 -3.03 -32.24 3.69
C ILE A 8 -3.47 -30.91 3.10
N VAL A 9 -4.73 -30.50 3.36
CA VAL A 9 -5.24 -29.20 2.91
C VAL A 9 -4.52 -28.05 3.64
N THR A 10 -4.28 -28.15 4.94
CA THR A 10 -3.46 -27.17 5.67
C THR A 10 -2.06 -27.02 5.04
N SER A 11 -1.47 -28.12 4.58
CA SER A 11 -0.13 -28.13 3.97
C SER A 11 -0.08 -27.39 2.63
N SER A 12 -1.21 -27.26 1.90
CA SER A 12 -1.22 -26.54 0.63
C SER A 12 -0.88 -25.06 0.79
N ARG A 13 -1.12 -24.46 1.96
CA ARG A 13 -0.78 -23.04 2.23
C ARG A 13 0.71 -22.75 2.11
N PHE A 14 1.58 -23.70 2.47
CA PHE A 14 3.02 -23.55 2.28
C PHE A 14 3.37 -23.47 0.79
N VAL A 15 2.79 -24.38 -0.01
CA VAL A 15 3.02 -24.44 -1.45
C VAL A 15 2.48 -23.18 -2.13
N PHE A 16 1.25 -22.78 -1.82
CA PHE A 16 0.66 -21.56 -2.37
C PHE A 16 1.43 -20.31 -1.97
N GLY A 17 1.86 -20.19 -0.71
CA GLY A 17 2.67 -19.06 -0.24
C GLY A 17 3.99 -18.93 -1.02
N LEU A 18 4.71 -20.03 -1.23
CA LEU A 18 5.96 -20.01 -2.02
C LEU A 18 5.73 -19.65 -3.49
N ILE A 19 4.68 -20.21 -4.11
CA ILE A 19 4.31 -19.88 -5.49
C ILE A 19 3.96 -18.40 -5.60
N MET A 20 3.23 -17.84 -4.64
CA MET A 20 2.90 -16.42 -4.62
C MET A 20 4.16 -15.53 -4.59
N VAL A 21 5.15 -15.84 -3.75
CA VAL A 21 6.42 -15.10 -3.71
C VAL A 21 7.16 -15.20 -5.05
N TYR A 22 7.17 -16.38 -5.68
CA TYR A 22 7.79 -16.51 -7.00
C TYR A 22 7.06 -15.66 -8.07
N LEU A 23 5.73 -15.67 -8.07
CA LEU A 23 4.91 -14.91 -9.01
C LEU A 23 5.01 -13.40 -8.80
N SER A 24 5.18 -12.94 -7.56
CA SER A 24 5.37 -11.53 -7.26
C SER A 24 6.68 -11.00 -7.82
N ILE A 25 7.78 -11.77 -7.71
CA ILE A 25 9.08 -11.42 -8.30
C ILE A 25 9.00 -11.34 -9.83
N LYS A 26 8.16 -12.17 -10.47
CA LYS A 26 7.90 -12.14 -11.91
C LYS A 26 6.85 -11.12 -12.33
N ASN A 27 6.36 -10.29 -11.40
CA ASN A 27 5.33 -9.28 -11.60
C ASN A 27 4.03 -9.82 -12.26
N LYS A 28 3.63 -11.05 -11.91
CA LYS A 28 2.42 -11.71 -12.44
C LYS A 28 1.23 -11.57 -11.49
N LEU A 29 0.65 -10.38 -11.43
CA LEU A 29 -0.41 -10.02 -10.47
C LEU A 29 -1.63 -10.94 -10.49
N ILE A 30 -2.16 -11.28 -11.67
CA ILE A 30 -3.38 -12.09 -11.78
C ILE A 30 -3.17 -13.49 -11.21
N LEU A 31 -2.05 -14.15 -11.55
CA LEU A 31 -1.74 -15.47 -11.02
C LEU A 31 -1.49 -15.41 -9.50
N PHE A 32 -0.83 -14.37 -9.01
CA PHE A 32 -0.67 -14.14 -7.57
C PHE A 32 -2.02 -14.11 -6.85
N LEU A 33 -3.00 -13.38 -7.39
CA LEU A 33 -4.35 -13.28 -6.82
C LEU A 33 -5.10 -14.62 -6.86
N ILE A 34 -4.92 -15.43 -7.91
CA ILE A 34 -5.50 -16.77 -8.00
C ILE A 34 -4.98 -17.65 -6.86
N PHE A 35 -3.66 -17.72 -6.68
CA PHE A 35 -3.06 -18.52 -5.60
C PHE A 35 -3.39 -17.98 -4.21
N TYR A 36 -3.52 -16.67 -4.08
CA TYR A 36 -4.01 -16.04 -2.86
C TYR A 36 -5.43 -16.50 -2.50
N ILE A 37 -6.36 -16.48 -3.45
CA ILE A 37 -7.73 -16.98 -3.24
C ILE A 37 -7.74 -18.48 -2.94
N LEU A 38 -6.93 -19.28 -3.65
CA LEU A 38 -6.81 -20.72 -3.37
C LEU A 38 -6.33 -20.99 -1.94
N ALA A 39 -5.39 -20.19 -1.42
CA ALA A 39 -4.95 -20.30 -0.04
C ALA A 39 -6.07 -19.95 0.95
N LEU A 40 -6.84 -18.88 0.71
CA LEU A 40 -8.00 -18.55 1.54
C LEU A 40 -9.06 -19.66 1.54
N VAL A 41 -9.33 -20.26 0.37
CA VAL A 41 -10.27 -21.38 0.26
C VAL A 41 -9.73 -22.60 1.02
N SER A 42 -8.42 -22.87 0.96
CA SER A 42 -7.81 -23.98 1.70
C SER A 42 -7.95 -23.86 3.22
N ASP A 43 -7.92 -22.64 3.76
CA ASP A 43 -8.16 -22.36 5.19
C ASP A 43 -9.61 -22.61 5.64
N ILE A 44 -10.57 -22.45 4.74
CA ILE A 44 -11.97 -22.80 5.03
C ILE A 44 -12.13 -24.32 4.96
N LEU A 45 -11.51 -24.96 3.96
CA LEU A 45 -11.69 -26.37 3.65
C LEU A 45 -11.06 -27.30 4.67
N ASP A 46 -9.88 -27.00 5.22
CA ASP A 46 -9.26 -27.87 6.21
C ASP A 46 -10.07 -27.92 7.51
N GLY A 47 -10.58 -26.79 7.97
CA GLY A 47 -11.52 -26.71 9.09
C GLY A 47 -12.82 -27.49 8.82
N PHE A 48 -13.36 -27.39 7.60
CA PHE A 48 -14.52 -28.17 7.19
C PHE A 48 -14.25 -29.69 7.22
N PHE A 49 -13.13 -30.14 6.65
CA PHE A 49 -12.75 -31.55 6.62
C PHE A 49 -12.41 -32.10 8.01
N ALA A 50 -11.78 -31.29 8.86
CA ALA A 50 -11.51 -31.66 10.24
C ALA A 50 -12.80 -31.96 11.01
N ARG A 51 -13.88 -31.20 10.77
CA ARG A 51 -15.21 -31.44 11.36
C ARG A 51 -15.91 -32.62 10.71
N LYS A 52 -15.99 -32.66 9.38
CA LYS A 52 -16.72 -33.68 8.62
C LYS A 52 -16.19 -35.10 8.84
N PHE A 53 -14.87 -35.24 9.00
CA PHE A 53 -14.21 -36.53 9.16
C PHE A 53 -13.70 -36.80 10.58
N TYR A 54 -14.12 -36.01 11.58
CA TYR A 54 -13.73 -36.17 12.98
C TYR A 54 -12.20 -36.20 13.23
N GLN A 55 -11.47 -35.28 12.61
CA GLN A 55 -9.98 -35.22 12.62
C GLN A 55 -9.43 -34.09 13.49
N GLN A 56 -10.24 -33.57 14.42
CA GLN A 56 -9.85 -32.48 15.29
C GLN A 56 -8.79 -32.98 16.29
N THR A 57 -7.53 -32.68 16.00
CA THR A 57 -6.39 -33.07 16.85
C THR A 57 -5.66 -31.84 17.38
N LYS A 58 -5.02 -31.97 18.56
CA LYS A 58 -4.16 -30.90 19.11
C LYS A 58 -3.00 -30.56 18.17
N PHE A 59 -2.47 -31.55 17.45
CA PHE A 59 -1.43 -31.35 16.46
C PHE A 59 -1.95 -30.54 15.26
N GLY A 60 -3.08 -30.95 14.67
CA GLY A 60 -3.69 -30.25 13.53
C GLY A 60 -3.95 -28.78 13.82
N GLY A 61 -4.49 -28.46 15.00
CA GLY A 61 -4.71 -27.06 15.39
C GLY A 61 -3.42 -26.23 15.57
N LYS A 62 -2.30 -26.84 16.00
CA LYS A 62 -0.99 -26.15 16.04
C LYS A 62 -0.41 -25.99 14.64
N PHE A 63 -0.54 -27.03 13.82
CA PHE A 63 -0.05 -27.04 12.45
C PHE A 63 -0.73 -25.98 11.59
N ASP A 64 -2.05 -25.81 11.77
CA ASP A 64 -2.86 -24.74 11.18
C ASP A 64 -2.29 -23.35 11.45
N ILE A 65 -1.99 -23.04 12.72
CA ILE A 65 -1.41 -21.75 13.12
C ILE A 65 -0.05 -21.50 12.45
N ILE A 66 0.77 -22.54 12.31
CA ILE A 66 2.09 -22.44 11.65
C ILE A 66 1.91 -22.15 10.16
N ALA A 67 0.99 -22.86 9.50
CA ALA A 67 0.68 -22.68 8.08
C ALA A 67 0.10 -21.28 7.80
N ASP A 68 -0.79 -20.78 8.65
CA ASP A 68 -1.35 -19.42 8.57
C ASP A 68 -0.26 -18.35 8.64
N ASN A 69 0.60 -18.44 9.66
CA ASN A 69 1.68 -17.47 9.86
C ASN A 69 2.68 -17.50 8.69
N PHE A 70 3.01 -18.69 8.19
CA PHE A 70 3.88 -18.84 7.02
C PHE A 70 3.25 -18.22 5.78
N PHE A 71 1.97 -18.49 5.53
CA PHE A 71 1.24 -17.92 4.41
C PHE A 71 1.19 -16.39 4.48
N VAL A 72 0.90 -15.81 5.64
CA VAL A 72 0.92 -14.36 5.85
C VAL A 72 2.31 -13.78 5.60
N LEU A 73 3.39 -14.45 6.04
CA LEU A 73 4.75 -14.01 5.76
C LEU A 73 5.03 -13.99 4.25
N CYS A 74 4.70 -15.06 3.53
CA CYS A 74 4.84 -15.12 2.07
C CYS A 74 4.01 -14.04 1.38
N LEU A 75 2.80 -13.77 1.85
CA LEU A 75 1.92 -12.72 1.33
C LEU A 75 2.56 -11.34 1.48
N LEU A 76 3.11 -11.02 2.66
CA LEU A 76 3.80 -9.74 2.90
C LEU A 76 5.01 -9.59 1.98
N ILE A 77 5.86 -10.61 1.86
CA ILE A 77 6.98 -10.62 0.92
C ILE A 77 6.49 -10.43 -0.52
N GLY A 78 5.37 -11.08 -0.87
CA GLY A 78 4.75 -10.95 -2.19
C GLY A 78 4.31 -9.51 -2.51
N LEU A 79 3.64 -8.87 -1.55
CA LEU A 79 3.19 -7.48 -1.67
C LEU A 79 4.35 -6.49 -1.80
N TYR A 80 5.45 -6.73 -1.10
CA TYR A 80 6.67 -5.91 -1.22
C TYR A 80 7.16 -5.84 -2.67
N TYR A 81 7.21 -6.98 -3.37
CA TYR A 81 7.68 -7.04 -4.76
C TYR A 81 6.65 -6.55 -5.78
N LEU A 82 5.35 -6.76 -5.56
CA LEU A 82 4.29 -6.35 -6.51
C LEU A 82 3.94 -4.87 -6.43
N LYS A 83 3.97 -4.29 -5.22
CA LYS A 83 3.51 -2.93 -4.96
C LYS A 83 4.41 -2.27 -3.93
N SER A 84 5.61 -1.86 -4.35
CA SER A 84 6.59 -1.19 -3.47
C SER A 84 6.02 0.07 -2.80
N GLU A 85 5.12 0.79 -3.45
CA GLU A 85 4.42 1.95 -2.85
C GLU A 85 3.63 1.60 -1.57
N SER A 86 3.23 0.34 -1.40
CA SER A 86 2.56 -0.13 -0.19
C SER A 86 3.48 -0.15 1.04
N LEU A 87 4.80 0.01 0.87
CA LEU A 87 5.79 0.11 1.96
C LEU A 87 5.43 1.14 3.02
N LYS A 88 4.76 2.24 2.63
CA LYS A 88 4.32 3.29 3.57
C LYS A 88 3.42 2.72 4.68
N TYR A 89 2.67 1.65 4.41
CA TYR A 89 1.77 1.04 5.38
C TYR A 89 2.44 -0.03 6.26
N TRP A 90 3.65 -0.48 5.93
CA TRP A 90 4.36 -1.51 6.71
C TRP A 90 4.68 -1.06 8.12
N VAL A 91 4.85 0.25 8.31
CA VAL A 91 5.03 0.86 9.63
C VAL A 91 3.87 0.52 10.57
N TYR A 92 2.62 0.48 10.09
CA TYR A 92 1.48 0.11 10.92
C TYR A 92 1.49 -1.36 11.33
N PHE A 93 1.86 -2.26 10.41
CA PHE A 93 2.04 -3.69 10.73
C PHE A 93 3.18 -3.90 11.74
N ALA A 94 4.27 -3.14 11.62
CA ALA A 94 5.37 -3.15 12.60
C ALA A 94 4.90 -2.70 13.98
N TYR A 95 4.11 -1.62 14.09
CA TYR A 95 3.52 -1.20 15.37
C TYR A 95 2.62 -2.28 16.00
N ILE A 96 1.78 -2.95 15.21
CA ILE A 96 0.96 -4.08 15.69
C ILE A 96 1.86 -5.22 16.19
N PHE A 97 2.94 -5.53 15.48
CA PHE A 97 3.87 -6.58 15.85
C PHE A 97 4.59 -6.27 17.17
N VAL A 98 5.08 -5.04 17.35
CA VAL A 98 5.65 -4.58 18.62
C VAL A 98 4.63 -4.69 19.75
N TYR A 99 3.39 -4.26 19.50
CA TYR A 99 2.31 -4.38 20.48
C TYR A 99 1.98 -5.84 20.83
N TYR A 100 2.00 -6.74 19.84
CA TYR A 100 1.85 -8.17 20.04
C TYR A 100 2.94 -8.73 20.97
N ILE A 101 4.21 -8.41 20.73
CA ILE A 101 5.32 -8.83 21.60
C ILE A 101 5.14 -8.29 23.02
N PHE A 102 4.79 -7.01 23.16
CA PHE A 102 4.52 -6.39 24.45
C PHE A 102 3.42 -7.12 25.24
N VAL A 103 2.31 -7.45 24.57
CA VAL A 103 1.22 -8.23 25.17
C VAL A 103 1.68 -9.62 25.62
N GLN A 104 2.49 -10.31 24.83
CA GLN A 104 3.05 -11.61 25.19
C GLN A 104 3.98 -11.52 26.41
N ILE A 105 4.83 -10.48 26.47
CA ILE A 105 5.73 -10.25 27.61
C ILE A 105 4.92 -10.02 28.89
N ILE A 106 3.89 -9.17 28.86
CA ILE A 106 3.04 -8.95 30.06
C ILE A 106 2.40 -10.27 30.51
N SER A 107 1.92 -11.08 29.59
CA SER A 107 1.33 -12.38 29.90
C SER A 107 2.34 -13.34 30.52
N LEU A 108 3.57 -13.37 30.02
CA LEU A 108 4.66 -14.16 30.59
C LEU A 108 5.01 -13.69 32.01
N VAL A 109 5.10 -12.37 32.25
CA VAL A 109 5.43 -11.83 33.57
C VAL A 109 4.31 -12.12 34.59
N LYS A 110 3.05 -11.92 34.21
CA LYS A 110 1.91 -12.06 35.15
C LYS A 110 1.40 -13.49 35.33
N VAL A 111 1.39 -14.28 34.26
CA VAL A 111 0.72 -15.60 34.21
C VAL A 111 1.70 -16.74 33.87
N ARG A 112 2.95 -16.42 33.50
CA ARG A 112 3.98 -17.39 33.08
C ARG A 112 3.56 -18.28 31.90
N LYS A 113 2.65 -17.79 31.07
CA LYS A 113 2.16 -18.48 29.86
C LYS A 113 1.98 -17.50 28.72
N LEU A 114 2.33 -17.95 27.51
CA LEU A 114 2.02 -17.25 26.27
C LEU A 114 0.53 -17.37 25.92
N ILE A 115 0.05 -16.38 25.17
CA ILE A 115 -1.35 -16.27 24.74
C ILE A 115 -1.49 -16.86 23.34
N PHE A 116 -2.21 -17.99 23.24
CA PHE A 116 -2.50 -18.65 21.96
C PHE A 116 -4.01 -18.85 21.68
N MET A 117 -4.88 -18.42 22.58
CA MET A 117 -6.33 -18.55 22.42
C MET A 117 -6.89 -17.62 21.32
N ARG A 118 -7.85 -18.11 20.53
CA ARG A 118 -8.64 -17.30 19.58
C ARG A 118 -9.90 -16.77 20.28
N THR A 119 -10.20 -15.48 20.13
CA THR A 119 -11.43 -14.84 20.63
C THR A 119 -12.40 -14.56 19.48
N TYR A 120 -13.66 -14.22 19.78
CA TYR A 120 -14.64 -13.84 18.75
C TYR A 120 -14.16 -12.65 17.91
N VAL A 121 -13.56 -11.65 18.56
CA VAL A 121 -12.95 -10.49 17.90
C VAL A 121 -11.81 -10.94 16.99
N ALA A 122 -10.94 -11.85 17.44
CA ALA A 122 -9.84 -12.36 16.63
C ALA A 122 -10.35 -13.05 15.35
N ASN A 123 -11.41 -13.85 15.45
CA ASN A 123 -12.00 -14.50 14.28
C ASN A 123 -12.59 -13.46 13.31
N PHE A 124 -13.27 -12.43 13.82
CA PHE A 124 -13.77 -11.33 12.99
C PHE A 124 -12.63 -10.56 12.30
N THR A 125 -11.54 -10.27 13.02
CA THR A 125 -10.36 -9.60 12.45
C THR A 125 -9.72 -10.40 11.31
N ALA A 126 -9.71 -11.72 11.42
CA ALA A 126 -9.16 -12.61 10.40
C ALA A 126 -10.02 -12.58 9.11
N ILE A 127 -11.35 -12.53 9.23
CA ILE A 127 -12.25 -12.38 8.07
C ILE A 127 -12.04 -11.04 7.35
N PHE A 128 -11.63 -10.00 8.08
CA PHE A 128 -11.38 -8.68 7.50
C PHE A 128 -10.03 -8.57 6.79
N PHE A 129 -9.05 -9.40 7.18
CA PHE A 129 -7.68 -9.34 6.64
C PHE A 129 -7.63 -9.43 5.11
N PRO A 130 -8.41 -10.31 4.42
CA PRO A 130 -8.38 -10.36 2.97
C PRO A 130 -8.77 -9.08 2.25
N PHE A 131 -9.70 -8.31 2.83
CA PHE A 131 -10.13 -7.03 2.26
C PHE A 131 -9.02 -5.99 2.31
N VAL A 132 -8.20 -5.99 3.37
CA VAL A 132 -7.03 -5.12 3.49
C VAL A 132 -6.00 -5.42 2.40
N ILE A 133 -5.77 -6.70 2.11
CA ILE A 133 -4.82 -7.12 1.08
C ILE A 133 -5.30 -6.70 -0.30
N LEU A 134 -6.59 -6.93 -0.61
CA LEU A 134 -7.19 -6.47 -1.86
C LEU A 134 -7.15 -4.93 -1.97
N SER A 135 -7.40 -4.21 -0.89
CA SER A 135 -7.37 -2.75 -0.89
C SER A 135 -5.96 -2.20 -1.16
N LEU A 136 -4.92 -2.83 -0.58
CA LEU A 136 -3.52 -2.49 -0.84
C LEU A 136 -3.10 -2.76 -2.28
N ILE A 137 -3.65 -3.80 -2.91
CA ILE A 137 -3.33 -4.15 -4.30
C ILE A 137 -4.02 -3.19 -5.30
N PHE A 138 -5.32 -2.93 -5.13
CA PHE A 138 -6.13 -2.28 -6.17
C PHE A 138 -6.33 -0.78 -6.00
N SER A 139 -6.56 -0.30 -4.77
CA SER A 139 -7.03 1.08 -4.53
C SER A 139 -6.12 1.90 -3.63
N ASN A 140 -5.11 1.26 -3.03
CA ASN A 140 -4.20 1.85 -2.05
C ASN A 140 -4.93 2.62 -0.93
N THR A 141 -6.12 2.16 -0.56
CA THR A 141 -6.98 2.86 0.41
C THR A 141 -6.53 2.57 1.83
N ILE A 142 -6.07 3.62 2.53
CA ILE A 142 -5.55 3.53 3.89
C ILE A 142 -6.61 3.18 4.94
N VAL A 143 -7.89 3.44 4.63
CA VAL A 143 -9.02 3.23 5.56
C VAL A 143 -9.10 1.79 6.05
N PHE A 144 -8.96 0.80 5.15
CA PHE A 144 -9.01 -0.61 5.53
C PHE A 144 -7.83 -1.01 6.43
N VAL A 145 -6.64 -0.48 6.18
CA VAL A 145 -5.47 -0.69 7.03
C VAL A 145 -5.73 -0.17 8.44
N TYR A 146 -6.28 1.03 8.59
CA TYR A 146 -6.60 1.60 9.89
C TYR A 146 -7.67 0.82 10.66
N VAL A 147 -8.75 0.43 9.99
CA VAL A 147 -9.79 -0.40 10.59
C VAL A 147 -9.20 -1.73 11.07
N TYR A 148 -8.36 -2.36 10.26
CA TYR A 148 -7.69 -3.61 10.63
C TYR A 148 -6.75 -3.43 11.83
N CYS A 149 -5.96 -2.35 11.86
CA CYS A 149 -5.07 -2.05 12.99
C CYS A 149 -5.86 -1.90 14.29
N PHE A 150 -6.96 -1.15 14.27
CA PHE A 150 -7.85 -0.97 15.41
C PHE A 150 -8.40 -2.30 15.91
N LEU A 151 -8.95 -3.10 15.00
CA LEU A 151 -9.53 -4.41 15.34
C LEU A 151 -8.46 -5.35 15.93
N MET A 152 -7.24 -5.35 15.39
CA MET A 152 -6.14 -6.18 15.87
C MET A 152 -5.67 -5.78 17.27
N ILE A 153 -5.48 -4.48 17.52
CA ILE A 153 -5.12 -3.98 18.86
C ILE A 153 -6.21 -4.34 19.88
N TYR A 154 -7.48 -4.17 19.50
CA TYR A 154 -8.60 -4.56 20.34
C TYR A 154 -8.62 -6.08 20.60
N SER A 155 -8.37 -6.91 19.59
CA SER A 155 -8.27 -8.37 19.78
C SER A 155 -7.14 -8.75 20.74
N LEU A 156 -5.98 -8.12 20.62
CA LEU A 156 -4.82 -8.40 21.48
C LEU A 156 -5.05 -7.97 22.93
N THR A 157 -5.63 -6.79 23.16
CA THR A 157 -6.02 -6.34 24.50
C THR A 157 -7.03 -7.28 25.16
N GLU A 158 -8.06 -7.71 24.42
CA GLU A 158 -9.06 -8.65 24.91
C GLU A 158 -8.41 -9.97 25.33
N LYS A 159 -7.54 -10.53 24.49
CA LYS A 159 -6.81 -11.78 24.79
C LYS A 159 -5.99 -11.67 26.07
N LEU A 160 -5.25 -10.56 26.25
CA LEU A 160 -4.46 -10.32 27.47
C LEU A 160 -5.34 -10.28 28.71
N PHE A 161 -6.47 -9.58 28.64
CA PHE A 161 -7.38 -9.44 29.75
C PHE A 161 -8.02 -10.78 30.16
N LEU A 162 -8.45 -11.58 29.18
CA LEU A 162 -9.03 -12.90 29.44
C LEU A 162 -8.02 -13.85 30.07
N GLN A 163 -6.77 -13.83 29.59
CA GLN A 163 -5.69 -14.64 30.13
C GLN A 163 -5.40 -14.26 31.60
N ILE A 164 -5.28 -12.97 31.91
CA ILE A 164 -5.01 -12.49 33.28
C ILE A 164 -6.15 -12.85 34.23
N LYS A 165 -7.41 -12.75 33.78
CA LYS A 165 -8.58 -13.12 34.59
C LYS A 165 -8.88 -14.62 34.60
N ASN A 166 -8.04 -15.43 33.96
CA ASN A 166 -8.25 -16.87 33.76
C ASN A 166 -9.67 -17.20 33.26
N LYS A 167 -10.23 -16.34 32.39
CA LYS A 167 -11.54 -16.54 31.79
C LYS A 167 -11.38 -17.23 30.45
N LYS A 168 -12.07 -18.37 30.29
CA LYS A 168 -12.05 -19.16 29.06
C LYS A 168 -12.79 -18.47 27.90
N TYR A 169 -13.72 -17.55 28.20
CA TYR A 169 -14.54 -16.82 27.22
C TYR A 169 -14.77 -15.36 27.62
N SER A 170 -14.92 -14.51 26.60
CA SER A 170 -15.37 -13.12 26.72
C SER A 170 -16.87 -13.07 27.01
N ILE A 171 -17.26 -12.48 28.14
CA ILE A 171 -18.63 -11.98 28.30
C ILE A 171 -18.63 -10.64 27.56
N PHE A 172 -19.41 -10.54 26.50
CA PHE A 172 -19.61 -9.33 25.71
C PHE A 172 -20.26 -8.22 26.56
N ARG A 173 -19.50 -7.60 27.46
CA ARG A 173 -19.88 -6.40 28.21
C ARG A 173 -18.89 -5.31 27.86
N LEU A 174 -19.02 -4.80 26.65
CA LEU A 174 -18.33 -3.59 26.22
C LEU A 174 -19.06 -2.39 26.83
N LYS A 175 -18.42 -1.65 27.75
CA LYS A 175 -18.87 -0.28 27.99
C LYS A 175 -18.48 0.52 26.75
N ILE A 176 -19.46 0.90 25.93
CA ILE A 176 -19.34 1.73 24.71
C ILE A 176 -18.29 2.85 24.84
N LYS A 177 -18.16 3.44 26.03
CA LYS A 177 -17.16 4.48 26.36
C LYS A 177 -15.70 4.07 26.14
N GLN A 178 -15.31 2.81 26.36
CA GLN A 178 -13.93 2.34 26.17
C GLN A 178 -13.58 2.10 24.70
N ILE A 179 -14.54 1.64 23.89
CA ILE A 179 -14.39 1.53 22.43
C ILE A 179 -14.24 2.92 21.84
N LEU A 180 -15.11 3.86 22.23
CA LEU A 180 -15.09 5.24 21.76
C LEU A 180 -13.76 5.94 22.11
N PHE A 181 -13.21 5.70 23.30
CA PHE A 181 -11.91 6.25 23.70
C PHE A 181 -10.74 5.70 22.85
N PHE A 182 -10.73 4.39 22.59
CA PHE A 182 -9.70 3.79 21.73
C PHE A 182 -9.87 4.21 20.26
N PHE A 183 -11.11 4.39 19.80
CA PHE A 183 -11.43 4.90 18.47
C PHE A 183 -10.95 6.34 18.30
N LEU A 184 -11.13 7.18 19.32
CA LEU A 184 -10.61 8.55 19.36
C LEU A 184 -9.08 8.59 19.29
N ILE A 185 -8.38 7.71 20.03
CA ILE A 185 -6.91 7.61 20.00
C ILE A 185 -6.42 7.19 18.62
N VAL A 186 -7.06 6.21 17.98
CA VAL A 186 -6.67 5.78 16.62
C VAL A 186 -6.95 6.89 15.60
N ILE A 187 -8.06 7.62 15.73
CA ILE A 187 -8.33 8.81 14.90
C ILE A 187 -7.23 9.86 15.08
N ILE A 188 -6.86 10.21 16.33
CA ILE A 188 -5.82 11.21 16.64
C ILE A 188 -4.43 10.78 16.12
N LEU A 189 -4.08 9.50 16.26
CA LEU A 189 -2.82 8.97 15.73
C LEU A 189 -2.83 8.88 14.20
N SER A 190 -3.99 8.64 13.58
CA SER A 190 -4.14 8.61 12.11
C SER A 190 -4.08 10.01 11.48
N SER A 191 -4.64 11.03 12.14
CA SER A 191 -4.58 12.42 11.68
C SER A 191 -3.18 13.01 11.84
N GLY A 192 -2.43 12.61 12.86
CA GLY A 192 -1.04 13.02 13.07
C GLY A 192 -0.07 12.52 12.00
N ILE A 193 -0.36 11.40 11.32
CA ILE A 193 0.50 10.83 10.27
C ILE A 193 0.06 11.28 8.86
N PHE A 194 -1.23 11.54 8.64
CA PHE A 194 -1.74 12.02 7.34
C PHE A 194 -1.29 13.46 7.01
N LEU A 195 -0.88 14.25 8.01
CA LEU A 195 -0.41 15.63 7.84
C LEU A 195 1.01 15.76 7.27
N ILE A 196 1.78 14.66 7.16
CA ILE A 196 3.08 14.71 6.49
C ILE A 196 2.90 14.30 5.03
N LYS A 197 2.08 15.04 4.29
CA LYS A 197 2.21 15.10 2.83
C LYS A 197 3.42 16.00 2.61
N THR A 198 4.61 15.42 2.41
CA THR A 198 5.77 16.21 1.97
C THR A 198 5.43 16.76 0.59
N GLN A 199 4.92 17.99 0.54
CA GLN A 199 4.68 18.69 -0.71
C GLN A 199 6.05 19.02 -1.30
N THR A 200 6.39 18.35 -2.40
CA THR A 200 7.62 18.62 -3.12
C THR A 200 7.43 19.90 -3.92
N HIS A 201 8.41 20.78 -3.86
CA HIS A 201 8.36 22.05 -4.57
C HIS A 201 9.44 22.09 -5.64
N VAL A 202 9.08 22.56 -6.84
CA VAL A 202 10.06 22.95 -7.86
C VAL A 202 10.16 24.46 -7.85
N CYS A 203 11.34 24.97 -7.56
CA CYS A 203 11.64 26.39 -7.54
C CYS A 203 12.41 26.79 -8.79
N PHE A 204 11.75 27.57 -9.64
CA PHE A 204 12.37 28.43 -10.63
C PHE A 204 12.78 29.72 -9.91
N GLU A 205 13.86 30.40 -10.31
CA GLU A 205 14.47 31.54 -9.59
C GLU A 205 13.47 32.49 -8.90
N LYS A 206 12.37 32.86 -9.57
CA LYS A 206 11.36 33.81 -9.09
C LYS A 206 10.09 33.15 -8.51
N LYS A 207 9.85 31.87 -8.76
CA LYS A 207 8.59 31.19 -8.43
C LYS A 207 8.83 29.72 -8.07
N CYS A 208 8.33 29.34 -6.90
CA CYS A 208 8.17 27.93 -6.55
C CYS A 208 6.73 27.49 -6.81
N ILE A 209 6.59 26.26 -7.29
CA ILE A 209 5.33 25.58 -7.49
C ILE A 209 5.31 24.27 -6.72
N GLU A 210 4.15 23.89 -6.22
CA GLU A 210 3.91 22.55 -5.69
C GLU A 210 3.84 21.58 -6.87
N VAL A 211 4.56 20.45 -6.79
CA VAL A 211 4.54 19.45 -7.85
C VAL A 211 4.06 18.09 -7.37
N GLU A 212 3.25 17.44 -8.22
CA GLU A 212 3.00 16.02 -8.10
C GLU A 212 4.11 15.21 -8.78
N ILE A 213 4.66 14.21 -8.08
CA ILE A 213 5.78 13.40 -8.59
C ILE A 213 5.29 12.23 -9.44
N MET A 214 5.78 12.16 -10.68
CA MET A 214 5.58 11.06 -11.62
C MET A 214 6.89 10.28 -11.80
N ASP A 215 7.17 9.41 -10.83
CA ASP A 215 8.39 8.60 -10.69
C ASP A 215 8.25 7.15 -11.20
N THR A 216 7.03 6.70 -11.50
CA THR A 216 6.74 5.35 -12.01
C THR A 216 6.27 5.40 -13.46
N ALA A 217 6.40 4.30 -14.19
CA ALA A 217 5.96 4.23 -15.59
C ALA A 217 4.45 4.50 -15.73
N GLU A 218 3.64 3.98 -14.82
CA GLU A 218 2.19 4.17 -14.81
C GLU A 218 1.82 5.63 -14.54
N LYS A 219 2.45 6.27 -13.56
CA LYS A 219 2.24 7.70 -13.26
C LYS A 219 2.65 8.59 -14.44
N ARG A 220 3.81 8.33 -15.04
CA ARG A 220 4.30 9.07 -16.23
C ARG A 220 3.38 8.88 -17.43
N ALA A 221 2.83 7.68 -17.63
CA ALA A 221 1.89 7.42 -18.73
C ALA A 221 0.54 8.13 -18.55
N LEU A 222 0.09 8.30 -17.31
CA LEU A 222 -1.15 9.01 -16.98
C LEU A 222 -0.98 10.54 -17.05
N GLY A 223 0.08 11.08 -16.49
CA GLY A 223 0.35 12.52 -16.49
C GLY A 223 -0.86 13.37 -16.05
N LEU A 224 -1.17 14.42 -16.82
CA LEU A 224 -2.31 15.31 -16.62
C LEU A 224 -3.63 14.82 -17.25
N MET A 225 -3.70 13.58 -17.75
CA MET A 225 -4.91 13.07 -18.40
C MET A 225 -6.14 13.18 -17.49
N TYR A 226 -7.28 13.52 -18.10
CA TYR A 226 -8.59 13.60 -17.46
C TYR A 226 -8.75 14.67 -16.37
N ARG A 227 -7.75 15.53 -16.16
CA ARG A 227 -7.89 16.71 -15.29
C ARG A 227 -8.64 17.83 -16.03
N GLN A 228 -9.46 18.56 -15.28
CA GLN A 228 -10.19 19.72 -15.81
C GLN A 228 -9.32 20.99 -15.85
N LYS A 229 -8.38 21.14 -14.91
CA LYS A 229 -7.44 22.27 -14.81
C LYS A 229 -6.21 21.91 -13.98
N ILE A 230 -5.19 22.75 -14.06
CA ILE A 230 -4.06 22.84 -13.11
C ILE A 230 -3.91 24.30 -12.68
N ASN A 231 -3.66 24.56 -11.40
CA ASN A 231 -3.51 25.95 -10.92
C ASN A 231 -2.12 26.50 -11.25
N GLU A 232 -1.97 27.82 -11.32
CA GLU A 232 -0.67 28.48 -11.63
C GLU A 232 0.45 28.20 -10.61
N SER A 233 0.10 27.79 -9.40
CA SER A 233 1.07 27.43 -8.35
C SER A 233 1.28 25.92 -8.22
N GLU A 234 0.74 25.14 -9.17
CA GLU A 234 0.82 23.69 -9.22
C GLU A 234 1.50 23.25 -10.52
N GLY A 235 2.14 22.08 -10.46
CA GLY A 235 2.77 21.44 -11.61
C GLY A 235 2.85 19.93 -11.43
N MET A 236 3.45 19.29 -12.41
CA MET A 236 3.76 17.87 -12.37
C MET A 236 5.23 17.65 -12.72
N LEU A 237 5.96 16.95 -11.85
CA LEU A 237 7.38 16.64 -12.03
C LEU A 237 7.53 15.18 -12.45
N PHE A 238 7.94 14.97 -13.69
CA PHE A 238 8.31 13.67 -14.22
C PHE A 238 9.77 13.41 -13.92
N ILE A 239 10.06 12.29 -13.27
CA ILE A 239 11.42 11.79 -13.02
C ILE A 239 11.62 10.57 -13.90
N LEU A 240 12.56 10.67 -14.86
CA LEU A 240 12.83 9.59 -15.78
C LEU A 240 13.70 8.51 -15.12
N ASP A 241 13.52 7.27 -15.56
CA ASP A 241 14.27 6.10 -15.11
C ASP A 241 15.75 6.12 -15.54
N ARG A 242 16.05 6.90 -16.59
CA ARG A 242 17.38 7.16 -17.12
C ARG A 242 17.37 8.46 -17.89
N VAL A 243 18.57 9.02 -18.08
CA VAL A 243 18.82 10.14 -19.00
C VAL A 243 18.49 9.69 -20.41
N GLN A 244 17.58 10.40 -21.09
CA GLN A 244 17.14 10.08 -22.46
C GLN A 244 16.41 11.26 -23.11
N ILE A 245 16.06 11.14 -24.39
CA ILE A 245 15.16 12.06 -25.10
C ILE A 245 13.72 11.50 -25.01
N PRO A 246 12.87 11.99 -24.07
CA PRO A 246 11.52 11.49 -23.94
C PRO A 246 10.60 12.01 -25.05
N LYS A 247 9.48 11.31 -25.29
CA LYS A 247 8.41 11.72 -26.21
C LYS A 247 7.11 11.89 -25.43
N PHE A 248 6.70 13.14 -25.22
CA PHE A 248 5.44 13.48 -24.57
C PHE A 248 4.32 13.64 -25.61
N TRP A 249 3.07 13.60 -25.14
CA TRP A 249 1.86 13.79 -25.95
C TRP A 249 0.78 14.45 -25.10
N MET A 250 -0.28 14.92 -25.75
CA MET A 250 -1.40 15.59 -25.09
C MET A 250 -2.70 14.77 -25.14
N LYS A 251 -2.60 13.46 -25.32
CA LYS A 251 -3.76 12.57 -25.38
C LYS A 251 -4.56 12.70 -24.08
N ASN A 252 -5.86 12.99 -24.17
CA ASN A 252 -6.77 13.13 -23.02
C ASN A 252 -6.44 14.26 -22.01
N VAL A 253 -5.57 15.22 -22.36
CA VAL A 253 -5.34 16.44 -21.57
C VAL A 253 -6.27 17.54 -22.09
N GLN A 254 -7.00 18.23 -21.20
CA GLN A 254 -8.10 19.13 -21.59
C GLN A 254 -7.71 20.61 -21.71
N PHE A 255 -6.49 20.97 -21.35
CA PHE A 255 -5.98 22.35 -21.34
C PHE A 255 -4.55 22.41 -21.87
N SER A 256 -4.13 23.58 -22.32
CA SER A 256 -2.77 23.79 -22.81
C SER A 256 -1.77 23.89 -21.65
N ILE A 257 -0.55 23.41 -21.89
CA ILE A 257 0.53 23.38 -20.88
C ILE A 257 1.86 23.88 -21.46
N ASP A 258 2.77 24.28 -20.59
CA ASP A 258 4.19 24.35 -20.96
C ASP A 258 4.90 23.08 -20.44
N MET A 259 5.78 22.51 -21.25
CA MET A 259 6.67 21.41 -20.87
C MET A 259 8.10 21.93 -20.75
N ILE A 260 8.65 21.90 -19.54
CA ILE A 260 10.00 22.38 -19.23
C ILE A 260 10.91 21.16 -19.06
N PHE A 261 11.87 21.00 -19.97
CA PHE A 261 12.78 19.86 -20.02
C PHE A 261 14.10 20.20 -19.31
N ILE A 262 14.52 19.33 -18.38
CA ILE A 262 15.61 19.59 -17.44
C ILE A 262 16.58 18.42 -17.40
N ASP A 263 17.87 18.72 -17.50
CA ASP A 263 18.95 17.72 -17.46
C ASP A 263 19.20 17.14 -16.06
N GLU A 264 20.13 16.18 -15.95
CA GLU A 264 20.51 15.56 -14.68
C GLU A 264 21.14 16.55 -13.67
N ASN A 265 21.68 17.67 -14.15
CA ASN A 265 22.29 18.73 -13.36
C ASN A 265 21.28 19.82 -12.93
N LEU A 266 19.97 19.56 -13.11
CA LEU A 266 18.87 20.49 -12.80
C LEU A 266 18.88 21.77 -13.65
N THR A 267 19.46 21.72 -14.85
CA THR A 267 19.50 22.84 -15.80
C THR A 267 18.39 22.69 -16.84
N ILE A 268 17.67 23.77 -17.12
CA ILE A 268 16.65 23.80 -18.17
C ILE A 268 17.33 23.79 -19.53
N VAL A 269 17.09 22.73 -20.32
CA VAL A 269 17.67 22.56 -21.65
C VAL A 269 16.68 22.87 -22.77
N ASP A 270 15.39 22.67 -22.52
CA ASP A 270 14.35 22.96 -23.50
C ASP A 270 13.02 23.36 -22.87
N ILE A 271 12.20 24.09 -23.62
CA ILE A 271 10.87 24.50 -23.20
C ILE A 271 9.93 24.45 -24.40
N GLU A 272 8.92 23.60 -24.34
CA GLU A 272 7.79 23.58 -25.28
C GLU A 272 6.64 24.37 -24.67
N LYS A 273 6.36 25.56 -25.20
CA LYS A 273 5.36 26.48 -24.63
C LYS A 273 3.99 26.30 -25.30
N GLY A 274 2.92 26.47 -24.52
CA GLY A 274 1.56 26.54 -25.06
C GLY A 274 1.13 25.30 -25.84
N VAL A 275 1.61 24.13 -25.43
CA VAL A 275 1.33 22.85 -26.04
C VAL A 275 -0.19 22.56 -25.93
N PRO A 276 -0.94 22.44 -27.05
CA PRO A 276 -2.39 22.35 -27.02
C PRO A 276 -2.91 20.93 -26.75
N PRO A 277 -4.16 20.77 -26.28
CA PRO A 277 -4.84 19.48 -26.24
C PRO A 277 -4.78 18.72 -27.57
N CYS A 278 -4.66 17.40 -27.51
CA CYS A 278 -4.74 16.56 -28.69
C CYS A 278 -6.20 16.34 -29.11
N TYR A 279 -6.60 16.90 -30.25
CA TYR A 279 -7.96 16.76 -30.79
C TYR A 279 -8.12 15.60 -31.78
N TYR A 280 -7.03 15.17 -32.44
CA TYR A 280 -7.06 14.15 -33.50
C TYR A 280 -5.93 13.13 -33.31
N GLU A 281 -6.20 11.86 -33.66
CA GLU A 281 -5.17 10.81 -33.66
C GLU A 281 -4.51 10.66 -35.05
N PRO A 282 -3.19 10.40 -35.12
CA PRO A 282 -2.26 10.25 -34.00
C PRO A 282 -1.87 11.61 -33.38
N CYS A 283 -1.75 11.66 -32.04
CA CYS A 283 -1.31 12.88 -31.35
C CYS A 283 0.12 13.27 -31.71
N LEU A 284 0.38 14.57 -31.83
CA LEU A 284 1.73 15.10 -31.97
C LEU A 284 2.59 14.71 -30.77
N ARG A 285 3.88 14.48 -31.02
CA ARG A 285 4.88 14.16 -30.01
C ARG A 285 5.79 15.35 -29.78
N TYR A 286 6.04 15.66 -28.51
CA TYR A 286 6.91 16.74 -28.07
C TYR A 286 8.15 16.14 -27.41
N SER A 287 9.31 16.61 -27.81
CA SER A 287 10.61 16.10 -27.35
C SER A 287 11.61 17.24 -27.25
N PRO A 288 12.51 17.22 -26.24
CA PRO A 288 13.60 18.18 -26.19
C PRO A 288 14.65 17.88 -27.25
N GLY A 289 15.45 18.89 -27.59
CA GLY A 289 16.61 18.73 -28.47
C GLY A 289 17.81 17.98 -27.86
N SER A 290 17.77 17.64 -26.56
CA SER A 290 18.86 16.98 -25.83
C SER A 290 18.33 16.05 -24.75
N GLU A 291 19.20 15.20 -24.20
CA GLU A 291 18.81 14.24 -23.17
C GLU A 291 18.49 14.92 -21.84
N VAL A 292 17.48 14.39 -21.15
CA VAL A 292 16.98 14.93 -19.89
C VAL A 292 16.72 13.83 -18.87
N LEU A 293 16.69 14.22 -17.60
CA LEU A 293 16.27 13.35 -16.50
C LEU A 293 14.92 13.79 -15.91
N TYR A 294 14.58 15.08 -16.02
CA TYR A 294 13.37 15.64 -15.44
C TYR A 294 12.55 16.40 -16.49
N VAL A 295 11.22 16.37 -16.33
CA VAL A 295 10.30 17.22 -17.09
C VAL A 295 9.29 17.81 -16.13
N VAL A 296 9.03 19.11 -16.23
CA VAL A 296 8.02 19.80 -15.42
C VAL A 296 6.91 20.30 -16.33
N GLU A 297 5.69 19.80 -16.12
CA GLU A 297 4.48 20.30 -16.77
C GLU A 297 3.78 21.32 -15.89
N VAL A 298 3.43 22.48 -16.46
CA VAL A 298 2.76 23.60 -15.80
C VAL A 298 1.68 24.18 -16.71
N ILE A 299 0.79 25.02 -16.16
CA ILE A 299 -0.20 25.73 -16.98
C ILE A 299 0.47 26.53 -18.10
N SER A 300 -0.15 26.54 -19.29
CA SER A 300 0.34 27.31 -20.45
C SER A 300 0.61 28.77 -20.09
N GLY A 301 1.72 29.30 -20.59
CA GLY A 301 2.13 30.70 -20.39
C GLY A 301 2.90 30.94 -19.09
N PHE A 302 2.99 29.96 -18.19
CA PHE A 302 3.79 30.04 -16.96
C PHE A 302 5.25 30.43 -17.25
N SER A 303 5.83 29.86 -18.32
CA SER A 303 7.22 30.14 -18.71
C SER A 303 7.41 31.60 -19.11
N ASP A 304 6.42 32.21 -19.77
CA ASP A 304 6.46 33.61 -20.18
C ASP A 304 6.23 34.54 -18.99
N THR A 305 5.22 34.26 -18.16
CA THR A 305 4.88 35.04 -16.96
C THR A 305 6.06 35.18 -16.00
N TYR A 306 6.82 34.10 -15.79
CA TYR A 306 7.93 34.06 -14.84
C TYR A 306 9.31 34.19 -15.49
N ASN A 307 9.37 34.44 -16.80
CA ASN A 307 10.59 34.57 -17.60
C ASN A 307 11.57 33.40 -17.40
N ILE A 308 11.04 32.20 -17.58
CA ILE A 308 11.78 30.94 -17.53
C ILE A 308 12.44 30.73 -18.89
N THR A 309 13.76 30.59 -18.87
CA THR A 309 14.60 30.45 -20.06
C THR A 309 15.56 29.28 -19.91
N LYS A 310 16.08 28.80 -21.04
CA LYS A 310 17.13 27.79 -21.08
C LYS A 310 18.38 28.25 -20.30
N ASN A 311 19.21 27.28 -19.89
CA ASN A 311 20.46 27.45 -19.14
C ASN A 311 20.30 27.97 -17.70
N LYS A 312 19.07 28.02 -17.17
CA LYS A 312 18.82 28.31 -15.76
C LYS A 312 18.73 27.04 -14.94
N ILE A 313 19.16 27.11 -13.69
CA ILE A 313 19.13 26.00 -12.73
C ILE A 313 17.86 26.08 -11.90
N ILE A 314 17.17 24.96 -11.73
CA ILE A 314 16.03 24.81 -10.83
C ILE A 314 16.45 24.16 -9.50
N LYS A 315 15.58 24.25 -8.49
CA LYS A 315 15.76 23.52 -7.22
C LYS A 315 14.53 22.68 -6.93
N ILE A 316 14.74 21.42 -6.57
CA ILE A 316 13.70 20.51 -6.08
C ILE A 316 13.83 20.45 -4.55
N LYS A 317 12.78 20.81 -3.82
CA LYS A 317 12.75 20.91 -2.35
C LYS A 317 11.73 19.99 -1.71
#